data_AF-A0A4Y4BBX3-F1
#
_entry.id   AF-A0A4Y4BBX3-F1
#
_cell.length_a   1.000
_cell.length_b   1.000
_cell.length_c   1.000
_cell.angle_alpha   90.00
_cell.angle_beta   90.00
_cell.angle_gamma   90.00
#
_symmetry.space_group_name_H-M   'P 1'
#
loop_
_entity.id
_entity.type
_entity.pdbx_description
1 polymer ?
#
loop_
_entity_poly.entity_id
_entity_poly.type
_entity_poly.pdbx_seq_one_letter_code
_entity_poly.pdbx_strand_id
1 'polypeptide(L)'
;MLATLPRMVDADTVSTILAAPVAVACGFPSPAQDYYEGPIDLTAMLVDDQAATFIVRASGHSMTGAGISDGDELLVDRSKHARHGDIIVAVLDGELTVKRLEQTPAGVILRSENAQHPDIVVPELSDLQVWGVATYVIHHLR
;
A
#
# COMPACT_ATOMS: atom_id res chain seq x y z
N MET A 1 -3.67 21.25 -15.21
CA MET A 1 -4.76 20.68 -14.38
C MET A 1 -4.07 20.05 -13.19
N LEU A 2 -4.15 20.68 -12.01
CA LEU A 2 -3.39 20.24 -10.83
C LEU A 2 -3.99 18.93 -10.31
N ALA A 3 -3.19 17.87 -10.19
CA ALA A 3 -3.59 16.66 -9.49
C ALA A 3 -3.90 17.04 -8.03
N THR A 4 -5.16 16.83 -7.61
CA THR A 4 -5.57 17.12 -6.23
C THR A 4 -4.93 16.08 -5.33
N LEU A 5 -3.96 16.48 -4.50
CA LEU A 5 -3.37 15.60 -3.49
C LEU A 5 -4.48 15.03 -2.60
N PRO A 6 -4.36 13.75 -2.17
CA PRO A 6 -5.37 13.15 -1.30
C PRO A 6 -5.55 14.00 -0.03
N ARG A 7 -6.81 14.33 0.24
CA ARG A 7 -7.21 15.26 1.29
C ARG A 7 -7.12 14.60 2.67
N MET A 8 -6.48 15.29 3.61
CA MET A 8 -6.34 14.87 5.00
C MET A 8 -7.69 14.92 5.73
N VAL A 9 -7.98 13.90 6.53
CA VAL A 9 -9.13 13.84 7.46
C VAL A 9 -8.56 13.75 8.87
N ASP A 10 -9.06 14.58 9.79
CA ASP A 10 -8.60 14.60 11.19
C ASP A 10 -8.85 13.25 11.88
N ALA A 11 -7.87 12.78 12.65
CA ALA A 11 -7.86 11.45 13.26
C ALA A 11 -7.94 11.54 14.79
N ASP A 12 -9.16 11.51 15.35
CA ASP A 12 -9.38 11.44 16.80
C ASP A 12 -10.34 10.30 17.21
N THR A 13 -10.43 9.22 16.42
CA THR A 13 -11.25 8.05 16.77
C THR A 13 -10.41 6.79 16.82
N VAL A 14 -10.03 6.36 18.02
CA VAL A 14 -9.47 5.02 18.26
C VAL A 14 -10.64 4.02 18.19
N SER A 15 -10.66 3.17 17.16
CA SER A 15 -11.62 2.07 17.05
C SER A 15 -10.97 0.77 17.53
N THR A 16 -11.27 0.38 18.76
CA THR A 16 -10.91 -0.94 19.28
C THR A 16 -11.89 -1.99 18.77
N ILE A 17 -11.40 -3.12 18.28
CA ILE A 17 -12.22 -4.24 17.82
C ILE A 17 -11.90 -5.52 18.59
N LEU A 18 -12.85 -6.46 18.61
CA LEU A 18 -12.66 -7.76 19.23
C LEU A 18 -11.75 -8.63 18.35
N ALA A 19 -10.79 -9.30 18.99
CA ALA A 19 -9.94 -10.31 18.37
C ALA A 19 -10.48 -11.70 18.64
N ALA A 20 -10.42 -12.60 17.66
CA ALA A 20 -10.58 -14.02 17.94
C ALA A 20 -9.37 -14.50 18.77
N PRO A 21 -9.59 -15.25 19.87
CA PRO A 21 -8.49 -15.67 20.73
C PRO A 21 -7.63 -16.77 20.13
N VAL A 22 -8.00 -17.31 18.96
CA VAL A 22 -7.29 -18.39 18.26
C VAL A 22 -7.23 -18.11 16.78
N ALA A 23 -6.15 -18.54 16.12
CA ALA A 23 -6.04 -18.51 14.68
C ALA A 23 -7.11 -19.40 14.02
N VAL A 24 -7.81 -18.87 13.02
CA VAL A 24 -8.80 -19.61 12.22
C VAL A 24 -8.11 -20.15 10.97
N ALA A 25 -8.16 -21.47 10.79
CA ALA A 25 -7.53 -22.10 9.64
C ALA A 25 -8.27 -21.75 8.33
N CYS A 26 -7.52 -21.28 7.33
CA CYS A 26 -8.00 -21.18 5.95
C CYS A 26 -8.02 -22.55 5.22
N GLY A 27 -7.82 -23.66 5.96
CA GLY A 27 -7.72 -25.05 5.47
C GLY A 27 -8.20 -26.04 6.53
N PHE A 28 -7.61 -27.24 6.61
CA PHE A 28 -8.00 -28.21 7.63
C PHE A 28 -7.64 -27.73 9.06
N PRO A 29 -8.56 -27.82 10.04
CA PRO A 29 -8.30 -27.33 11.38
C PRO A 29 -7.26 -28.21 12.08
N SER A 30 -6.15 -27.60 12.52
CA SER A 30 -5.14 -28.24 13.36
C SER A 30 -5.43 -27.97 14.84
N PRO A 31 -5.34 -28.96 15.74
CA PRO A 31 -5.61 -28.80 17.16
C PRO A 31 -4.52 -28.06 17.96
N ALA A 32 -3.34 -27.81 17.37
CA ALA A 32 -2.32 -26.96 17.98
C ALA A 32 -2.60 -25.50 17.59
N GLN A 33 -3.18 -24.72 18.49
CA GLN A 33 -3.54 -23.31 18.27
C GLN A 33 -2.79 -22.39 19.23
N ASP A 34 -2.17 -21.36 18.65
CA ASP A 34 -1.64 -20.22 19.39
C ASP A 34 -2.79 -19.30 19.82
N TYR A 35 -2.68 -18.79 21.05
CA TYR A 35 -3.67 -17.90 21.64
C TYR A 35 -3.28 -16.43 21.42
N TYR A 36 -4.24 -15.62 20.97
CA TYR A 36 -4.14 -14.16 20.98
C TYR A 36 -4.87 -13.64 22.21
N GLU A 37 -4.18 -12.91 23.09
CA GLU A 37 -4.79 -12.30 24.28
C GLU A 37 -5.05 -10.81 24.07
N GLY A 38 -6.27 -10.38 24.37
CA GLY A 38 -6.63 -8.97 24.49
C GLY A 38 -7.31 -8.32 23.27
N PRO A 39 -7.75 -7.06 23.43
CA PRO A 39 -8.34 -6.28 22.34
C PRO A 39 -7.30 -5.90 21.28
N ILE A 40 -7.74 -5.80 20.01
CA ILE A 40 -6.90 -5.34 18.90
C ILE A 40 -7.16 -3.85 18.62
N ASP A 41 -6.06 -3.10 18.57
CA ASP A 41 -6.02 -1.75 18.00
C ASP A 41 -5.38 -1.81 16.61
N LEU A 42 -6.21 -1.66 15.58
CA LEU A 42 -5.75 -1.69 14.18
C LEU A 42 -4.80 -0.54 13.85
N THR A 43 -4.96 0.62 14.50
CA THR A 43 -4.08 1.76 14.27
C THR A 43 -2.69 1.41 14.76
N ALA A 44 -2.57 0.94 15.99
CA ALA A 44 -1.28 0.52 16.56
C ALA A 44 -0.63 -0.65 15.79
N MET A 45 -1.43 -1.51 15.13
CA MET A 45 -0.92 -2.63 14.35
C MET A 45 -0.46 -2.26 12.94
N LEU A 46 -1.11 -1.27 12.30
CA LEU A 46 -0.94 -0.98 10.87
C LEU A 46 -0.25 0.35 10.59
N VAL A 47 -0.16 1.24 11.60
CA VAL A 47 0.29 2.62 11.46
C VAL A 47 1.46 2.88 12.39
N ASP A 48 2.66 3.01 11.83
CA ASP A 48 3.88 3.35 12.58
C ASP A 48 3.89 4.83 12.98
N ASP A 49 3.58 5.72 12.03
CA ASP A 49 3.47 7.17 12.23
C ASP A 49 2.13 7.68 11.68
N GLN A 50 1.23 8.06 12.57
CA GLN A 50 -0.11 8.52 12.22
C GLN A 50 -0.11 9.85 11.45
N ALA A 51 0.89 10.72 11.68
CA ALA A 51 1.00 11.98 10.95
C ALA A 51 1.53 11.79 9.53
N ALA A 52 2.19 10.66 9.26
CA ALA A 52 2.80 10.34 7.98
C ALA A 52 2.10 9.22 7.19
N THR A 53 1.05 8.61 7.74
CA THR A 53 0.31 7.51 7.11
C THR A 53 -1.03 7.98 6.53
N PHE A 54 -1.31 7.57 5.30
CA PHE A 54 -2.46 8.00 4.53
C PHE A 54 -3.12 6.82 3.84
N ILE A 55 -4.44 6.92 3.61
CA ILE A 55 -5.15 5.96 2.78
C ILE A 55 -5.25 6.51 1.35
N VAL A 56 -4.88 5.69 0.37
CA VAL A 56 -5.03 5.98 -1.07
C VAL A 56 -5.88 4.89 -1.70
N ARG A 57 -6.90 5.28 -2.48
CA ARG A 57 -7.71 4.31 -3.23
C ARG A 57 -7.01 3.94 -4.53
N ALA A 58 -6.76 2.65 -4.73
CA ALA A 58 -6.24 2.11 -5.98
C ALA A 58 -7.30 2.18 -7.08
N SER A 59 -6.86 2.41 -8.30
CA SER A 59 -7.70 2.39 -9.49
C SER A 59 -6.98 1.72 -10.66
N GLY A 60 -7.70 0.90 -11.40
CA GLY A 60 -7.20 0.10 -12.51
C GLY A 60 -6.62 -1.24 -12.05
N HIS A 61 -5.99 -1.95 -12.99
CA HIS A 61 -5.57 -3.34 -12.81
C HIS A 61 -4.07 -3.56 -12.98
N SER A 62 -3.25 -2.51 -13.04
CA SER A 62 -1.80 -2.66 -13.28
C SER A 62 -1.06 -3.38 -12.14
N MET A 63 -1.67 -3.50 -10.96
CA MET A 63 -1.04 -4.00 -9.74
C MET A 63 -1.61 -5.34 -9.23
N THR A 64 -2.41 -6.03 -10.03
CA THR A 64 -3.13 -7.25 -9.61
C THR A 64 -2.21 -8.40 -9.17
N GLY A 65 -1.02 -8.53 -9.76
CA GLY A 65 -0.02 -9.53 -9.36
C GLY A 65 0.59 -9.29 -7.98
N ALA A 66 0.49 -8.06 -7.46
CA ALA A 66 0.83 -7.73 -6.08
C ALA A 66 -0.37 -7.85 -5.13
N GLY A 67 -1.50 -8.40 -5.59
CA GLY A 67 -2.72 -8.52 -4.80
C GLY A 67 -3.50 -7.21 -4.63
N ILE A 68 -3.18 -6.17 -5.41
CA ILE A 68 -3.88 -4.88 -5.38
C ILE A 68 -4.88 -4.85 -6.55
N SER A 69 -6.16 -4.80 -6.21
CA SER A 69 -7.28 -4.76 -7.15
C SER A 69 -7.83 -3.35 -7.33
N ASP A 70 -8.60 -3.16 -8.39
CA ASP A 70 -9.32 -1.90 -8.60
C ASP A 70 -10.28 -1.66 -7.43
N GLY A 71 -10.24 -0.45 -6.86
CA GLY A 71 -11.08 -0.05 -5.76
C GLY A 71 -10.52 -0.30 -4.36
N ASP A 72 -9.43 -1.07 -4.22
CA ASP A 72 -8.79 -1.34 -2.92
C ASP A 72 -8.26 -0.07 -2.24
N GLU A 73 -8.17 -0.10 -0.91
CA GLU A 73 -7.49 0.94 -0.15
C GLU A 73 -6.06 0.53 0.22
N LEU A 74 -5.10 1.41 -0.05
CA LEU A 74 -3.70 1.25 0.31
C LEU A 74 -3.38 2.15 1.51
N LEU A 75 -2.79 1.57 2.55
CA LEU A 75 -2.08 2.37 3.56
C LEU A 75 -0.73 2.76 2.99
N VAL A 76 -0.43 4.05 2.98
CA VAL A 76 0.77 4.62 2.39
C VAL A 76 1.46 5.50 3.42
N ASP A 77 2.71 5.18 3.72
CA ASP A 77 3.54 5.89 4.69
C ASP A 77 4.58 6.74 3.96
N ARG A 78 4.55 8.06 4.21
CA ARG A 78 5.49 9.02 3.60
C ARG A 78 6.78 9.20 4.40
N SER A 79 6.84 8.73 5.64
CA SER A 79 8.06 8.76 6.46
C SER A 79 9.06 7.68 6.02
N LYS A 80 8.57 6.62 5.37
CA LYS A 80 9.39 5.50 4.90
C LYS A 80 10.20 5.88 3.67
N HIS A 81 11.49 5.58 3.72
CA HIS A 81 12.38 5.69 2.57
C HIS A 81 12.15 4.51 1.63
N ALA A 82 11.68 4.77 0.41
CA ALA A 82 11.41 3.74 -0.57
C ALA A 82 12.69 3.02 -1.04
N ARG A 83 12.59 1.70 -1.18
CA ARG A 83 13.68 0.81 -1.59
C ARG A 83 13.30 0.05 -2.85
N HIS A 84 14.31 -0.49 -3.52
CA HIS A 84 14.10 -1.43 -4.62
C HIS A 84 13.18 -2.58 -4.16
N GLY A 85 12.13 -2.84 -4.94
CA GLY A 85 11.13 -3.86 -4.68
C GLY A 85 9.89 -3.38 -3.96
N ASP A 86 9.91 -2.18 -3.36
CA ASP A 86 8.74 -1.64 -2.64
C ASP A 86 7.61 -1.27 -3.60
N ILE A 87 6.36 -1.45 -3.16
CA ILE A 87 5.22 -0.82 -3.82
C ILE A 87 5.15 0.62 -3.35
N ILE A 88 5.15 1.57 -4.29
CA ILE A 88 5.14 2.99 -3.97
C ILE A 88 3.97 3.69 -4.66
N VAL A 89 3.56 4.80 -4.06
CA VAL A 89 2.86 5.86 -4.77
C VAL A 89 3.90 6.85 -5.27
N ALA A 90 3.96 7.05 -6.58
CA ALA A 90 4.84 8.01 -7.23
C ALA A 90 4.03 9.10 -7.92
N VAL A 91 4.58 10.31 -7.96
CA VAL A 91 4.18 11.37 -8.88
C VAL A 91 5.20 11.37 -10.00
N LEU A 92 4.77 11.09 -11.22
CA LEU A 92 5.60 11.14 -12.42
C LEU A 92 5.03 12.21 -13.36
N ASP A 93 5.81 13.26 -13.62
CA ASP A 93 5.41 14.39 -14.47
C ASP A 93 4.05 15.00 -14.06
N GLY A 94 3.78 15.02 -12.74
CA GLY A 94 2.57 15.54 -12.13
C GLY A 94 1.40 14.55 -12.02
N GLU A 95 1.55 13.31 -12.50
CA GLU A 95 0.52 12.27 -12.43
C GLU A 95 0.82 11.23 -11.34
N LEU A 96 -0.18 10.89 -10.53
CA LEU A 96 -0.07 9.87 -9.48
C LEU A 96 -0.19 8.45 -10.06
N THR A 97 0.71 7.56 -9.67
CA THR A 97 0.67 6.15 -10.04
C THR A 97 1.11 5.25 -8.90
N VAL A 98 0.57 4.03 -8.85
CA VAL A 98 1.02 2.97 -7.95
C VAL A 98 1.79 1.95 -8.76
N LYS A 99 3.05 1.71 -8.39
CA LYS A 99 3.96 0.80 -9.09
C LYS A 99 4.95 0.16 -8.13
N ARG A 100 5.55 -0.96 -8.54
CA ARG A 100 6.72 -1.49 -7.85
C ARG A 100 7.96 -0.70 -8.28
N LEU A 101 8.68 -0.16 -7.32
CA LEU A 101 9.90 0.59 -7.57
C LEU A 101 11.04 -0.37 -7.88
N GLU A 102 11.60 -0.30 -9.08
CA GLU A 102 12.83 -1.01 -9.43
C GLU A 102 13.94 -0.01 -9.70
N GLN A 103 14.96 -0.04 -8.84
CA GLN A 103 16.18 0.74 -9.01
C GLN A 103 17.25 -0.13 -9.66
N THR A 104 17.81 0.34 -10.76
CA THR A 104 18.87 -0.35 -11.52
C THR A 104 20.06 0.60 -11.75
N PRO A 105 21.24 0.10 -12.16
CA PRO A 105 22.34 0.96 -12.57
C PRO A 105 22.03 1.87 -13.76
N ALA A 106 21.03 1.51 -14.58
CA ALA A 106 20.61 2.27 -15.76
C ALA A 106 19.50 3.29 -15.47
N GLY A 107 19.00 3.36 -14.23
CA GLY A 107 17.92 4.26 -13.83
C GLY A 107 16.80 3.57 -13.08
N VAL A 108 15.67 4.27 -12.99
CA VAL A 108 14.46 3.82 -12.27
C VAL A 108 13.45 3.26 -13.25
N ILE A 109 12.84 2.13 -12.88
CA ILE A 109 11.71 1.53 -13.57
C ILE A 109 10.56 1.44 -12.58
N LEU A 110 9.38 1.90 -13.00
CA LEU A 110 8.14 1.71 -12.27
C LEU A 110 7.41 0.51 -12.87
N ARG A 111 7.56 -0.65 -12.23
CA ARG A 111 7.06 -1.93 -12.71
C ARG A 111 5.56 -2.08 -12.45
N SER A 112 4.86 -2.56 -13.47
CA SER A 112 3.48 -3.02 -13.37
C SER A 112 3.49 -4.49 -12.94
N GLU A 113 2.62 -4.85 -11.99
CA GLU A 113 2.43 -6.24 -11.55
C GLU A 113 1.30 -6.91 -12.36
N ASN A 114 1.20 -6.58 -13.65
CA ASN A 114 0.25 -7.17 -14.57
C ASN A 114 0.84 -7.15 -15.98
N ALA A 115 1.00 -8.33 -16.59
CA ALA A 115 1.62 -8.48 -17.91
C ALA A 115 0.90 -7.73 -19.05
N GLN A 116 -0.36 -7.34 -18.86
CA GLN A 116 -1.12 -6.54 -19.83
C GLN A 116 -0.84 -5.03 -19.71
N HIS A 117 -0.13 -4.61 -18.66
CA HIS A 117 0.24 -3.23 -18.41
C HIS A 117 1.77 -3.08 -18.55
N PRO A 118 2.27 -2.20 -19.44
CA PRO A 118 3.70 -2.03 -19.61
C PRO A 118 4.34 -1.42 -18.35
N ASP A 119 5.63 -1.71 -18.18
CA ASP A 119 6.47 -1.04 -17.22
C ASP A 119 6.82 0.36 -17.72
N ILE A 120 7.08 1.28 -16.79
CA ILE A 120 7.50 2.64 -17.11
C ILE A 120 8.99 2.76 -16.80
N VAL A 121 9.82 2.78 -17.84
CA VAL A 121 11.22 3.20 -17.70
C VAL A 121 11.23 4.71 -17.57
N VAL A 122 11.64 5.21 -16.39
CA VAL A 122 11.57 6.63 -16.08
C VAL A 122 12.66 7.37 -16.88
N PRO A 123 12.29 8.31 -17.78
CA PRO A 123 13.27 9.09 -18.52
C PRO A 123 14.10 9.99 -17.60
N GLU A 124 15.35 10.24 -17.95
CA GLU A 124 16.27 11.07 -17.14
C GLU A 124 15.76 12.51 -16.90
N LEU A 125 14.95 13.04 -17.83
CA LEU A 125 14.41 14.40 -17.76
C LEU A 125 13.02 14.49 -17.11
N SER A 126 12.42 13.36 -16.72
CA SER A 126 11.11 13.35 -16.07
C SER A 126 11.23 13.74 -14.59
N ASP A 127 10.20 14.40 -14.09
CA ASP A 127 10.06 14.72 -12.68
C ASP A 127 9.43 13.52 -11.95
N LEU A 128 10.27 12.70 -11.31
CA LEU A 128 9.83 11.58 -10.48
C LEU A 128 9.98 11.92 -9.00
N GLN A 129 8.86 11.98 -8.31
CA GLN A 129 8.80 12.07 -6.85
C GLN A 129 8.14 10.83 -6.27
N VAL A 130 8.81 10.16 -5.33
CA VAL A 130 8.14 9.16 -4.50
C VAL A 130 7.34 9.88 -3.43
N TRP A 131 6.02 9.69 -3.43
CA TRP A 131 5.12 10.30 -2.45
C TRP A 131 5.07 9.52 -1.14
N GLY A 132 5.11 8.18 -1.22
CA GLY A 132 5.17 7.30 -0.05
C GLY A 132 5.20 5.83 -0.43
N VAL A 133 5.48 4.98 0.57
CA VAL A 133 5.55 3.53 0.42
C VAL A 133 4.23 2.90 0.85
N ALA A 134 3.65 2.04 0.01
CA ALA A 134 2.45 1.28 0.37
C ALA A 134 2.83 0.14 1.33
N THR A 135 2.24 0.14 2.52
CA THR A 135 2.56 -0.80 3.61
C THR A 135 1.54 -1.93 3.72
N TYR A 136 0.26 -1.64 3.49
CA TYR A 136 -0.83 -2.60 3.54
C TYR A 136 -1.84 -2.33 2.43
N VAL A 137 -2.53 -3.39 2.00
CA VAL A 137 -3.72 -3.32 1.15
C VAL A 137 -4.93 -3.81 1.94
N ILE A 138 -6.00 -3.04 1.91
CA ILE A 138 -7.32 -3.42 2.39
C ILE A 138 -8.12 -3.85 1.16
N HIS A 139 -8.29 -5.15 1.03
CA HIS A 139 -9.01 -5.77 -0.06
C HIS A 139 -10.42 -6.17 0.39
N HIS A 140 -11.45 -5.63 -0.25
CA HIS A 140 -12.83 -5.98 0.06
C HIS A 140 -13.17 -7.33 -0.56
N LEU A 141 -13.75 -8.22 0.24
CA LEU A 141 -14.14 -9.55 -0.23
C LEU A 141 -15.49 -9.58 -0.97
N ARG A 142 -16.22 -8.44 -1.02
CA ARG A 142 -17.57 -8.33 -1.59
C ARG A 142 -17.81 -6.97 -2.19
#